data_AF-W1XVV9-F1
#
_entry.id   AF-W1XVV9-F1
#
_cell.length_a   1.000
_cell.length_b   1.000
_cell.length_c   1.000
_cell.angle_alpha   90.00
_cell.angle_beta   90.00
_cell.angle_gamma   90.00
#
_symmetry.space_group_name_H-M   'P 1'
#
loop_
_entity.id
_entity.type
_entity.pdbx_description
1 polymer ?
#
loop_
_entity_poly.entity_id
_entity_poly.type
_entity_poly.pdbx_seq_one_letter_code
_entity_poly.pdbx_strand_id
1 'polypeptide(L)'
;LFADPQGTSKDYTDLAIRLCDRRTGIGADGLAILVPSETCDVRMRIINSDGSEAEMCGNAIRCFAKYTYEHGETTKETFTIETLAGVMKPTLTIENGIV
;
A
#
# COMPACT_ATOMS: atom_id res chain seq x y z
N LEU A 1 1.06 1.84 6.79
CA LEU A 1 1.30 2.20 5.38
C LEU A 1 2.60 2.99 5.31
N PHE A 2 3.52 2.61 4.44
CA PHE A 2 4.76 3.33 4.19
C PHE A 2 5.30 3.02 2.79
N ALA A 3 6.22 3.85 2.30
CA ALA A 3 6.95 3.59 1.05
C ALA A 3 8.31 2.93 1.33
N ASP A 4 8.66 1.91 0.54
CA ASP A 4 9.99 1.30 0.52
C ASP A 4 10.44 1.12 -0.94
N PRO A 5 11.29 2.03 -1.46
CA PRO A 5 11.82 1.95 -2.83
C PRO A 5 12.63 0.68 -3.13
N GLN A 6 13.12 -0.03 -2.10
CA GLN A 6 13.85 -1.30 -2.25
C GLN A 6 12.97 -2.50 -1.86
N GLY A 7 11.68 -2.27 -1.66
CA GLY A 7 10.76 -3.22 -1.06
C GLY A 7 10.19 -4.29 -1.98
N THR A 8 10.46 -4.24 -3.28
CA THR A 8 9.81 -5.12 -4.27
C THR A 8 10.06 -6.60 -4.00
N SER A 9 11.28 -6.98 -3.61
CA SER A 9 11.69 -8.36 -3.32
C SER A 9 11.93 -8.65 -1.83
N LYS A 10 11.68 -7.68 -0.97
CA LYS A 10 11.96 -7.78 0.47
C LYS A 10 10.92 -8.63 1.19
N ASP A 11 11.36 -9.43 2.15
CA ASP A 11 10.48 -10.15 3.06
C ASP A 11 10.07 -9.24 4.23
N TYR A 12 8.76 -9.15 4.47
CA TYR A 12 8.15 -8.33 5.50
C TYR A 12 7.40 -9.16 6.55
N THR A 13 7.45 -10.49 6.45
CA THR A 13 6.70 -11.43 7.31
C THR A 13 6.93 -11.11 8.79
N ASP A 14 8.18 -11.10 9.23
CA ASP A 14 8.53 -10.83 10.63
C ASP A 14 8.17 -9.40 11.06
N LEU A 15 8.28 -8.44 10.15
CA LEU A 15 7.93 -7.05 10.44
C LEU A 15 6.42 -6.90 10.67
N ALA A 16 5.61 -7.55 9.84
CA ALA A 16 4.15 -7.55 9.96
C ALA A 16 3.72 -8.19 11.28
N ILE A 17 4.22 -9.39 11.59
CA ILE A 17 3.89 -10.10 12.83
C ILE A 17 4.20 -9.22 14.06
N ARG A 18 5.38 -8.58 14.08
CA ARG A 18 5.80 -7.75 15.22
C ARG A 18 5.03 -6.44 15.34
N LEU A 19 4.81 -5.73 14.25
CA LEU A 19 4.16 -4.42 14.30
C LEU A 19 2.64 -4.52 14.44
N CYS A 20 2.03 -5.55 13.87
CA CYS A 20 0.58 -5.76 13.91
C CYS A 20 0.10 -6.36 15.24
N ASP A 21 0.98 -6.93 16.06
CA ASP A 21 0.63 -7.41 17.39
C ASP A 21 -0.01 -6.29 18.23
N ARG A 22 -1.22 -6.53 18.75
CA ARG A 22 -2.03 -5.53 19.46
C ARG A 22 -1.58 -5.26 20.90
N ARG A 23 -0.70 -6.09 21.45
CA ARG A 23 -0.26 -5.99 22.86
C ARG A 23 1.14 -5.38 22.96
N THR A 24 2.00 -5.68 22.00
CA THR A 24 3.43 -5.36 22.01
C THR A 24 3.85 -4.52 20.82
N GLY A 25 3.05 -4.49 19.75
CA GLY A 25 3.26 -3.67 18.58
C GLY A 25 2.34 -2.44 18.54
N ILE A 26 2.11 -1.92 17.34
CA ILE A 26 1.21 -0.80 17.08
C ILE A 26 -0.25 -1.28 17.09
N GLY A 27 -0.49 -2.51 16.65
CA GLY A 27 -1.82 -3.08 16.48
C GLY A 27 -2.45 -2.67 15.13
N ALA A 28 -2.49 -3.61 14.18
CA ALA A 28 -3.11 -3.41 12.87
C ALA A 28 -3.53 -4.76 12.28
N ASP A 29 -4.41 -4.75 11.28
CA ASP A 29 -4.81 -6.00 10.60
C ASP A 29 -3.72 -6.49 9.62
N GLY A 30 -2.85 -5.59 9.16
CA GLY A 30 -1.71 -5.86 8.30
C GLY A 30 -0.90 -4.59 7.96
N LEU A 31 0.17 -4.77 7.22
CA LEU A 31 0.98 -3.72 6.60
C LEU A 31 0.56 -3.53 5.15
N ALA A 32 0.36 -2.28 4.73
CA ALA A 32 0.31 -1.90 3.32
C ALA A 32 1.63 -1.18 2.98
N ILE A 33 2.26 -1.54 1.86
CA ILE A 33 3.60 -1.08 1.51
C ILE A 33 3.57 -0.62 0.06
N LEU A 34 4.01 0.62 -0.15
CA LEU A 34 4.21 1.19 -1.48
C LEU A 34 5.61 0.84 -1.96
N VAL A 35 5.68 0.15 -3.09
CA VAL A 35 6.94 -0.26 -3.72
C VAL A 35 6.91 0.08 -5.21
N PRO A 36 8.07 0.15 -5.88
CA PRO A 36 8.11 0.36 -7.33
C PRO A 36 7.40 -0.75 -8.11
N SER A 37 6.73 -0.37 -9.20
CA SER A 37 6.19 -1.28 -10.21
C SER A 37 6.99 -1.18 -11.50
N GLU A 38 7.13 -2.28 -12.24
CA GLU A 38 7.71 -2.28 -13.59
C GLU A 38 6.70 -1.95 -14.69
N THR A 39 5.40 -2.06 -14.40
CA THR A 39 4.32 -1.99 -15.40
C THR A 39 3.23 -0.97 -15.10
N CYS A 40 3.12 -0.52 -13.84
CA CYS A 40 2.15 0.44 -13.36
C CYS A 40 2.82 1.68 -12.76
N ASP A 41 2.03 2.69 -12.40
CA ASP A 41 2.58 3.89 -11.75
C ASP A 41 3.18 3.56 -10.37
N VAL A 42 2.53 2.68 -9.61
CA VAL A 42 3.02 2.18 -8.30
C VAL A 42 2.58 0.72 -8.08
N ARG A 43 3.20 0.03 -7.11
CA ARG A 43 2.77 -1.29 -6.65
C ARG A 43 2.42 -1.25 -5.17
N MET A 44 1.31 -1.91 -4.81
CA MET A 44 0.90 -2.12 -3.43
C MET A 44 1.16 -3.57 -3.03
N ARG A 45 1.88 -3.77 -1.93
CA ARG A 45 1.99 -5.06 -1.23
C ARG A 45 1.23 -5.00 0.08
N ILE A 46 0.46 -6.04 0.40
CA ILE A 46 -0.28 -6.15 1.66
C ILE A 46 0.20 -7.39 2.40
N ILE A 47 0.73 -7.21 3.60
CA ILE A 47 1.18 -8.31 4.46
C ILE A 47 0.25 -8.36 5.67
N ASN A 48 -0.49 -9.44 5.83
CA ASN A 48 -1.39 -9.64 6.95
C ASN A 48 -0.62 -9.72 8.28
N SER A 49 -1.36 -9.54 9.38
CA SER A 49 -0.81 -9.65 10.74
C SER A 49 -0.20 -11.02 11.08
N ASP A 50 -0.54 -12.08 10.34
CA ASP A 50 0.07 -13.41 10.45
C ASP A 50 1.32 -13.59 9.56
N GLY A 51 1.70 -12.56 8.80
CA GLY A 51 2.84 -12.56 7.88
C GLY A 51 2.52 -13.01 6.45
N SER A 52 1.32 -13.51 6.16
CA SER A 52 0.92 -13.90 4.80
C SER A 52 0.71 -12.68 3.88
N GLU A 53 1.01 -12.81 2.58
CA GLU A 53 0.75 -11.75 1.60
C GLU A 53 -0.67 -11.87 1.03
N ALA A 54 -1.45 -10.79 1.07
CA ALA A 54 -2.84 -10.75 0.65
C ALA A 54 -3.01 -10.24 -0.78
N GLU A 55 -3.96 -10.81 -1.52
CA GLU A 55 -4.20 -10.44 -2.92
C GLU A 55 -4.73 -9.00 -3.08
N MET A 56 -5.68 -8.61 -2.24
CA MET A 56 -6.23 -7.26 -2.17
C MET A 56 -7.02 -7.06 -0.87
N CYS A 57 -7.01 -5.83 -0.34
CA CYS A 57 -8.05 -5.35 0.55
C CYS A 57 -8.67 -4.07 -0.05
N GLY A 58 -9.95 -4.12 -0.44
CA GLY A 58 -10.64 -2.99 -1.08
C GLY A 58 -10.76 -1.73 -0.22
N ASN A 59 -10.58 -1.84 1.10
CA ASN A 59 -10.46 -0.68 1.98
C ASN A 59 -9.05 -0.07 1.94
N ALA A 60 -8.01 -0.90 1.84
CA ALA A 60 -6.62 -0.46 1.81
C ALA A 60 -6.30 0.35 0.55
N ILE A 61 -6.86 0.00 -0.61
CA ILE A 61 -6.57 0.68 -1.89
C ILE A 61 -6.95 2.17 -1.86
N ARG A 62 -8.01 2.56 -1.13
CA ARG A 62 -8.43 3.96 -1.02
C ARG A 62 -7.43 4.78 -0.22
N CYS A 63 -7.05 4.30 0.96
CA CYS A 63 -6.04 4.95 1.80
C CYS A 63 -4.67 4.96 1.11
N PHE A 64 -4.36 3.89 0.38
CA PHE A 64 -3.13 3.80 -0.40
C PHE A 64 -3.10 4.83 -1.53
N ALA A 65 -4.17 4.94 -2.32
CA ALA A 65 -4.23 5.91 -3.42
C ALA A 65 -4.08 7.35 -2.92
N LYS A 66 -4.75 7.69 -1.81
CA LYS A 66 -4.59 8.97 -1.11
C LYS A 66 -3.14 9.19 -0.67
N TYR A 67 -2.54 8.22 0.03
CA TYR A 67 -1.16 8.31 0.50
C TYR A 67 -0.17 8.54 -0.65
N THR A 68 -0.31 7.79 -1.75
CA THR A 68 0.54 7.92 -2.95
C THR A 68 0.53 9.35 -3.49
N TYR A 69 -0.65 9.98 -3.56
CA TYR A 69 -0.78 11.37 -4.02
C TYR A 69 -0.22 12.38 -3.01
N GLU A 70 -0.62 12.27 -1.73
CA GLU A 70 -0.20 13.23 -0.69
C GLU A 70 1.31 13.20 -0.40
N HIS A 71 1.97 12.06 -0.65
CA HIS A 71 3.43 11.92 -0.47
C HIS A 71 4.22 12.21 -1.75
N GLY A 72 3.55 12.61 -2.84
CA GLY A 72 4.21 13.01 -4.09
C GLY A 72 4.76 11.86 -4.93
N GLU A 73 4.38 10.62 -4.63
CA GLU A 73 4.72 9.43 -5.44
C GLU A 73 4.00 9.47 -6.80
N THR A 74 2.90 10.22 -6.89
CA THR A 74 2.26 10.60 -8.15
C THR A 74 1.60 11.97 -8.03
N THR A 75 1.53 12.71 -9.14
CA THR A 75 0.72 13.94 -9.24
C THR A 75 -0.54 13.73 -10.08
N LYS A 76 -0.80 12.50 -10.52
CA LYS A 76 -1.95 12.15 -11.36
C LYS A 76 -3.20 11.97 -10.50
N GLU A 77 -4.33 12.50 -10.96
CA GLU A 77 -5.65 12.26 -10.36
C GLU A 77 -6.12 10.81 -10.56
N THR A 78 -5.81 10.23 -11.72
CA THR A 78 -6.07 8.84 -12.05
C THR A 78 -4.78 8.15 -12.45
N PHE A 79 -4.46 7.03 -11.81
CA PHE A 79 -3.20 6.30 -11.99
C PHE A 79 -3.41 4.79 -11.79
N THR A 80 -2.42 3.99 -12.17
CA THR A 80 -2.47 2.53 -12.04
C THR A 80 -1.71 2.03 -10.82
N ILE A 81 -2.31 1.08 -10.11
CA ILE A 81 -1.73 0.41 -8.95
C ILE A 81 -1.65 -1.08 -9.25
N GLU A 82 -0.44 -1.62 -9.32
CA GLU A 82 -0.21 -3.05 -9.38
C GLU A 82 -0.55 -3.69 -8.03
N THR A 83 -1.42 -4.70 -8.05
CA THR A 83 -1.76 -5.53 -6.88
C THR A 83 -1.68 -7.01 -7.28
N LEU A 84 -1.64 -7.91 -6.30
CA LEU A 84 -1.69 -9.35 -6.56
C LEU A 84 -3.01 -9.79 -7.23
N ALA A 85 -4.12 -9.10 -6.96
CA ALA A 85 -5.39 -9.30 -7.67
C ALA A 85 -5.45 -8.67 -9.08
N GLY A 86 -4.34 -8.10 -9.57
CA GLY A 86 -4.25 -7.42 -10.87
C GLY A 86 -4.13 -5.91 -10.77
N VAL A 87 -4.21 -5.23 -11.92
CA VAL A 87 -4.05 -3.78 -12.01
C VAL A 87 -5.34 -3.07 -11.59
N MET A 88 -5.23 -2.15 -10.62
CA MET A 88 -6.30 -1.27 -10.18
C MET A 88 -6.09 0.13 -10.75
N LYS A 89 -7.18 0.87 -11.02
CA LYS A 89 -7.11 2.23 -11.56
C LYS A 89 -8.02 3.19 -10.77
N PRO A 90 -7.61 3.61 -9.56
CA PRO A 90 -8.39 4.58 -8.78
C PRO A 90 -8.36 5.96 -9.44
N THR A 91 -9.42 6.73 -9.18
CA THR A 91 -9.52 8.16 -9.48
C THR A 91 -9.75 8.89 -8.15
N LEU A 92 -8.92 9.89 -7.86
CA LEU A 92 -9.01 10.70 -6.66
C LEU A 92 -9.98 11.86 -6.87
N THR A 93 -10.79 12.17 -5.87
CA THR A 93 -11.55 13.42 -5.82
C THR A 93 -10.69 14.42 -5.05
N ILE A 94 -10.23 15.48 -5.72
CA ILE A 94 -9.31 16.45 -5.13
C ILE A 94 -10.05 17.78 -4.95
N GLU A 95 -10.18 18.23 -3.71
CA GLU A 95 -10.78 19.52 -3.35
C GLU A 95 -9.75 20.38 -2.59
N ASN A 96 -9.43 21.56 -3.13
CA ASN A 96 -8.42 22.47 -2.55
C ASN A 96 -7.03 21.83 -2.32
N GLY A 97 -6.64 20.87 -3.16
CA GLY A 97 -5.37 20.15 -3.03
C GLY A 97 -5.39 19.03 -1.98
N ILE A 98 -6.56 18.69 -1.44
CA ILE A 98 -6.77 17.61 -0.47
C ILE A 98 -7.57 16.48 -1.14
N VAL A 99 -7.18 15.23 -0.86
CA VAL A 99 -7.84 13.99 -1.32
C VAL A 99 -8.82 13.47 -0.26
#